data_AF-A0A971LRM0-F1
#
_entry.id   AF-A0A971LRM0-F1
#
_cell.length_a   1.000
_cell.length_b   1.000
_cell.length_c   1.000
_cell.angle_alpha   90.00
_cell.angle_beta   90.00
_cell.angle_gamma   90.00
#
_symmetry.space_group_name_H-M   'P 1'
#
loop_
_entity.id
_entity.type
_entity.pdbx_description
1 polymer ?
#
loop_
_entity_poly.entity_id
_entity_poly.type
_entity_poly.pdbx_seq_one_letter_code
_entity_poly.pdbx_strand_id
1 'polypeptide(L)'
;MNTLKALLLALLLIGGASIPMKGIATDMSTPETPSPYTKPSDEELRKRLTPLEYHVTQEAGTERPYTNAYWQLDEPGIYVDIVTGEPLFSSLDKYHSSCGWPSFSDSLVDERIVEIEDRSFGMVRTEVRSRLGDTHLGHVFENDPESPNGTRYCINSASLRFIPQDKMEEEGYGELLSLFE
;
A
#
# COMPACT_ATOMS: atom_id res chain seq x y z
N MET A 1 10.95 63.65 25.05
CA MET A 1 9.79 64.48 24.65
C MET A 1 9.50 64.24 23.19
N ASN A 2 8.27 63.85 22.89
CA ASN A 2 7.68 63.64 21.56
C ASN A 2 8.06 64.74 20.54
N THR A 3 8.14 64.41 19.25
CA THR A 3 7.08 64.70 18.25
C THR A 3 7.58 64.74 16.79
N LEU A 4 6.74 64.18 15.92
CA LEU A 4 6.33 64.64 14.58
C LEU A 4 7.27 64.62 13.35
N LYS A 5 6.75 63.88 12.34
CA LYS A 5 6.48 64.27 10.94
C LYS A 5 7.65 64.71 10.05
N ALA A 6 7.84 63.97 8.95
CA ALA A 6 7.53 64.52 7.63
C ALA A 6 7.26 63.40 6.61
N LEU A 7 6.16 63.61 5.89
CA LEU A 7 5.65 62.87 4.76
C LEU A 7 6.44 63.28 3.51
N LEU A 8 6.91 62.35 2.68
CA LEU A 8 7.13 62.65 1.27
C LEU A 8 6.63 61.48 0.41
N LEU A 9 5.54 61.76 -0.30
CA LEU A 9 4.90 60.93 -1.29
C LEU A 9 5.61 61.19 -2.64
N ALA A 10 6.12 60.15 -3.28
CA ALA A 10 6.45 60.18 -4.69
C ALA A 10 5.98 58.88 -5.34
N LEU A 11 4.83 58.93 -6.01
CA LEU A 11 4.42 57.94 -6.98
C LEU A 11 5.27 58.10 -8.24
N LEU A 12 5.91 57.02 -8.67
CA LEU A 12 6.19 56.76 -10.08
C LEU A 12 6.09 55.24 -10.30
N LEU A 13 4.91 54.84 -10.77
CA LEU A 13 4.74 53.62 -11.56
C LEU A 13 5.58 53.80 -12.84
N ILE A 14 6.33 52.77 -13.24
CA ILE A 14 6.47 52.22 -14.61
C ILE A 14 7.55 51.13 -14.54
N GLY A 15 7.24 49.95 -15.10
CA GLY A 15 8.24 49.09 -15.72
C GLY A 15 8.69 47.89 -14.89
N GLY A 16 8.09 46.74 -15.18
CA GLY A 16 8.55 45.46 -14.66
C GLY A 16 9.98 45.13 -15.09
N ALA A 17 10.72 44.55 -14.15
CA ALA A 17 11.86 43.69 -14.42
C ALA A 17 11.80 42.55 -13.40
N SER A 18 11.36 41.38 -13.85
CA SER A 18 11.39 40.15 -13.08
C SER A 18 12.82 39.86 -12.64
N ILE A 19 13.05 39.82 -11.33
CA ILE A 19 14.26 39.27 -10.74
C ILE A 19 14.15 37.75 -10.89
N PRO A 20 15.07 37.06 -11.57
CA PRO A 20 15.01 35.61 -11.64
C PRO A 20 15.40 35.04 -10.27
N MET A 21 14.43 34.48 -9.54
CA MET A 21 14.69 33.56 -8.44
C MET A 21 15.49 32.38 -9.01
N LYS A 22 16.74 32.27 -8.56
CA LYS A 22 17.58 31.11 -8.83
C LYS A 22 17.01 29.95 -8.02
N GLY A 23 16.22 29.11 -8.69
CA GLY A 23 15.69 27.88 -8.10
C GLY A 23 16.85 27.01 -7.62
N ILE A 24 16.85 26.71 -6.32
CA ILE A 24 17.63 25.61 -5.76
C ILE A 24 16.86 24.35 -6.16
N ALA A 25 17.29 23.72 -7.25
CA ALA A 25 16.92 22.35 -7.52
C ALA A 25 17.68 21.49 -6.52
N THR A 26 17.00 21.02 -5.47
CA THR A 26 17.50 19.90 -4.68
C THR A 26 17.34 18.66 -5.53
N ASP A 27 18.44 18.29 -6.18
CA ASP A 27 18.67 16.98 -6.76
C ASP A 27 18.59 15.92 -5.64
N MET A 28 17.42 15.31 -5.46
CA MET A 28 17.26 14.11 -4.66
C MET A 28 17.56 12.87 -5.52
N SER A 29 18.82 12.77 -5.94
CA SER A 29 19.39 11.53 -6.45
C SER A 29 19.94 10.73 -5.25
N THR A 30 19.05 10.15 -4.45
CA THR A 30 19.43 9.01 -3.62
C THR A 30 19.58 7.80 -4.54
N PRO A 31 20.68 7.03 -4.49
CA PRO A 31 20.79 5.82 -5.28
C PRO A 31 19.77 4.82 -4.72
N GLU A 32 18.69 4.57 -5.46
CA GLU A 32 17.75 3.49 -5.12
C GLU A 32 18.49 2.16 -5.22
N THR A 33 18.78 1.55 -4.08
CA THR A 33 19.15 0.14 -4.03
C THR A 33 18.01 -0.64 -4.70
N PRO A 34 18.28 -1.49 -5.71
CA PRO A 34 17.22 -2.26 -6.35
C PRO A 34 16.52 -3.13 -5.31
N SER A 35 15.18 -3.09 -5.30
CA SER A 35 14.36 -3.95 -4.45
C SER A 35 14.68 -5.43 -4.72
N PRO A 36 14.78 -6.28 -3.69
CA PRO A 36 14.95 -7.73 -3.87
C PRO A 36 13.71 -8.40 -4.47
N TYR A 37 12.57 -7.70 -4.52
CA TYR A 37 11.30 -8.21 -5.04
C TYR A 37 11.09 -7.75 -6.48
N THR A 38 10.81 -8.69 -7.38
CA THR A 38 10.56 -8.40 -8.81
C THR A 38 9.38 -9.22 -9.30
N LYS A 39 8.50 -8.61 -10.09
CA LYS A 39 7.39 -9.31 -10.75
C LYS A 39 7.93 -10.32 -11.77
N PRO A 40 7.62 -11.63 -11.64
CA PRO A 40 7.94 -12.61 -12.66
C PRO A 40 7.17 -12.38 -13.96
N SER A 41 7.60 -13.03 -15.04
CA SER A 41 6.89 -12.98 -16.33
C SER A 41 5.53 -13.67 -16.26
N ASP A 42 4.59 -13.28 -17.13
CA ASP A 42 3.26 -13.93 -17.20
C ASP A 42 3.35 -15.45 -17.41
N GLU A 43 4.31 -15.89 -18.24
CA GLU A 43 4.54 -17.31 -18.50
C GLU A 43 4.93 -18.07 -17.22
N GLU A 44 5.78 -17.47 -16.37
CA GLU A 44 6.16 -18.05 -15.09
C GLU A 44 5.00 -18.05 -14.10
N LEU A 45 4.22 -16.96 -14.07
CA LEU A 45 3.03 -16.86 -13.21
C LEU A 45 2.00 -17.93 -13.55
N ARG A 46 1.75 -18.19 -14.84
CA ARG A 46 0.83 -19.27 -15.29
C ARG A 46 1.31 -20.67 -14.93
N LYS A 47 2.62 -20.88 -14.73
CA LYS A 47 3.18 -22.18 -14.30
C LYS A 47 3.16 -22.34 -12.79
N ARG A 48 3.33 -21.26 -12.04
CA ARG A 48 3.52 -21.28 -10.58
C ARG A 48 2.21 -21.11 -9.80
N LEU A 49 1.34 -20.21 -10.24
CA LEU A 49 0.09 -19.89 -9.56
C LEU A 49 -1.00 -20.91 -9.88
N THR A 50 -1.87 -21.17 -8.92
CA THR A 50 -3.12 -21.89 -9.17
C THR A 50 -4.04 -21.05 -10.06
N PRO A 51 -5.04 -21.65 -10.72
CA PRO A 51 -6.00 -20.90 -11.53
C PRO A 51 -6.72 -19.79 -10.75
N LEU A 52 -7.03 -20.01 -9.46
CA LEU A 52 -7.67 -19.01 -8.62
C LEU A 52 -6.72 -17.85 -8.29
N GLU A 53 -5.49 -18.15 -7.87
CA GLU A 53 -4.47 -17.13 -7.58
C GLU A 53 -4.17 -16.29 -8.82
N TYR A 54 -4.02 -16.91 -9.99
CA TYR A 54 -3.81 -16.18 -11.24
C TYR A 54 -5.02 -15.27 -11.57
N HIS A 55 -6.24 -15.80 -11.48
CA HIS A 55 -7.47 -15.04 -11.74
C HIS A 55 -7.61 -13.84 -10.79
N VAL A 56 -7.38 -14.04 -9.50
CA VAL A 56 -7.42 -12.95 -8.52
C VAL A 56 -6.32 -11.93 -8.82
N THR A 57 -5.06 -12.37 -8.89
CA THR A 57 -3.90 -11.45 -8.90
C THR A 57 -3.70 -10.73 -10.22
N GLN A 58 -3.93 -11.38 -11.36
CA GLN A 58 -3.64 -10.83 -12.69
C GLN A 58 -4.88 -10.34 -13.44
N GLU A 59 -6.06 -10.89 -13.13
CA GLU A 59 -7.31 -10.58 -13.84
C GLU A 59 -8.31 -9.79 -12.98
N ALA A 60 -7.88 -9.31 -11.80
CA ALA A 60 -8.70 -8.59 -10.82
C ALA A 60 -9.96 -9.38 -10.40
N GLY A 61 -9.83 -10.71 -10.33
CA GLY A 61 -10.85 -11.59 -9.81
C GLY A 61 -11.03 -11.45 -8.30
N THR A 62 -12.09 -12.05 -7.76
CA THR A 62 -12.36 -12.08 -6.31
C THR A 62 -12.71 -13.50 -5.90
N GLU A 63 -12.03 -14.03 -4.89
CA GLU A 63 -12.31 -15.35 -4.34
C GLU A 63 -13.64 -15.37 -3.56
N ARG A 64 -14.19 -16.56 -3.33
CA ARG A 64 -15.44 -16.68 -2.56
C ARG A 64 -15.22 -16.32 -1.09
N PRO A 65 -16.17 -15.58 -0.47
CA PRO A 65 -16.08 -15.26 0.95
C PRO A 65 -16.21 -16.53 1.80
N TYR A 66 -15.66 -16.50 3.01
CA TYR A 66 -15.77 -17.50 4.08
C TYR A 66 -15.12 -18.86 3.82
N THR A 67 -14.69 -19.15 2.59
CA THR A 67 -14.10 -20.44 2.20
C THR A 67 -12.63 -20.33 1.81
N ASN A 68 -12.00 -19.19 2.10
CA ASN A 68 -10.61 -18.91 1.77
C ASN A 68 -9.65 -19.23 2.92
N ALA A 69 -8.36 -19.25 2.61
CA ALA A 69 -7.34 -19.79 3.50
C ALA A 69 -7.11 -18.92 4.76
N TYR A 70 -7.24 -17.59 4.65
CA TYR A 70 -6.73 -16.68 5.69
C TYR A 70 -7.80 -15.89 6.42
N TRP A 71 -9.08 -15.98 6.05
CA TRP A 71 -10.15 -15.26 6.75
C TRP A 71 -10.18 -15.57 8.26
N GLN A 72 -10.03 -16.84 8.66
CA GLN A 72 -10.03 -17.28 10.06
C GLN A 72 -8.63 -17.53 10.65
N LEU A 73 -7.56 -17.18 9.94
CA LEU A 73 -6.20 -17.42 10.40
C LEU A 73 -5.75 -16.30 11.36
N ASP A 74 -5.48 -16.62 12.62
CA ASP A 74 -5.07 -15.65 13.64
C ASP A 74 -3.67 -15.96 14.22
N GLU A 75 -2.82 -16.65 13.45
CA GLU A 75 -1.45 -16.96 13.83
C GLU A 75 -0.52 -15.74 13.66
N PRO A 76 0.47 -15.54 14.55
CA PRO A 76 1.48 -14.49 14.39
C PRO A 76 2.33 -14.70 13.13
N GLY A 77 2.51 -13.65 12.34
CA GLY A 77 3.32 -13.69 11.13
C GLY A 77 3.01 -12.55 10.17
N ILE A 78 3.53 -12.65 8.95
CA ILE A 78 3.33 -11.66 7.89
C ILE A 78 2.63 -12.27 6.68
N TYR A 79 1.97 -11.42 5.92
CA TYR A 79 1.37 -11.77 4.63
C TYR A 79 2.17 -11.10 3.52
N VAL A 80 2.77 -11.91 2.67
CA VAL A 80 3.55 -11.45 1.52
C VAL A 80 2.74 -11.57 0.24
N ASP A 81 3.05 -10.73 -0.74
CA ASP A 81 2.53 -10.84 -2.11
C ASP A 81 2.88 -12.22 -2.67
N ILE A 82 1.87 -13.01 -3.06
CA ILE A 82 2.12 -14.34 -3.64
C ILE A 82 2.90 -14.27 -4.97
N VAL A 83 2.85 -13.13 -5.67
CA VAL A 83 3.52 -12.90 -6.95
C VAL A 83 5.00 -12.60 -6.74
N THR A 84 5.35 -11.69 -5.82
CA THR A 84 6.71 -11.14 -5.70
C THR A 84 7.45 -11.57 -4.43
N GLY A 85 6.73 -11.98 -3.39
CA GLY A 85 7.27 -12.20 -2.05
C GLY A 85 7.46 -10.92 -1.23
N GLU A 86 7.07 -9.75 -1.74
CA GLU A 86 7.14 -8.49 -0.99
C GLU A 86 6.18 -8.53 0.22
N PRO A 87 6.63 -8.23 1.46
CA PRO A 87 5.74 -8.20 2.62
C PRO A 87 4.75 -7.04 2.55
N LEU A 88 3.45 -7.34 2.67
CA LEU A 88 2.36 -6.38 2.47
C LEU A 88 1.59 -6.08 3.76
N PHE A 89 1.32 -7.09 4.59
CA PHE A 89 0.53 -6.93 5.82
C PHE A 89 1.13 -7.71 6.99
N SER A 90 0.85 -7.25 8.21
CA SER A 90 1.17 -7.95 9.46
C SER A 90 -0.06 -8.63 10.04
N SER A 91 0.12 -9.73 10.77
CA SER A 91 -0.94 -10.28 11.63
C SER A 91 -1.30 -9.34 12.79
N LEU A 92 -0.44 -8.36 13.14
CA LEU A 92 -0.71 -7.36 14.18
C LEU A 92 -1.84 -6.40 13.80
N ASP A 93 -1.96 -6.11 12.51
CA ASP A 93 -3.01 -5.26 11.94
C ASP A 93 -4.18 -6.08 11.39
N LYS A 94 -4.07 -7.41 11.39
CA LYS A 94 -5.17 -8.29 11.01
C LYS A 94 -6.22 -8.30 12.12
N TYR A 95 -7.49 -8.21 11.73
CA TYR A 95 -8.60 -8.31 12.67
C TYR A 95 -9.74 -9.14 12.08
N HIS A 96 -10.65 -9.59 12.96
CA HIS A 96 -11.81 -10.35 12.54
C HIS A 96 -12.89 -9.42 11.98
N SER A 97 -13.20 -9.56 10.68
CA SER A 97 -14.34 -8.92 10.05
C SER A 97 -15.36 -9.95 9.58
N SER A 98 -16.64 -9.58 9.64
CA SER A 98 -17.75 -10.36 9.12
C SER A 98 -17.82 -10.38 7.59
N CYS A 99 -16.94 -9.68 6.88
CA CYS A 99 -16.97 -9.59 5.42
C CYS A 99 -16.69 -10.92 4.69
N GLY A 100 -15.94 -11.83 5.34
CA GLY A 100 -15.60 -13.14 4.79
C GLY A 100 -14.25 -13.24 4.07
N TRP A 101 -13.41 -12.20 4.14
CA TRP A 101 -12.04 -12.18 3.63
C TRP A 101 -11.06 -11.71 4.73
N PRO A 102 -9.76 -12.07 4.68
CA PRO A 102 -8.79 -11.51 5.61
C PRO A 102 -8.83 -9.97 5.53
N SER A 103 -8.94 -9.35 6.71
CA SER A 103 -9.12 -7.91 6.85
C SER A 103 -8.01 -7.33 7.71
N PHE A 104 -7.42 -6.23 7.24
CA PHE A 104 -6.33 -5.53 7.92
C PHE A 104 -6.71 -4.07 8.16
N SER A 105 -6.31 -3.51 9.30
CA SER A 105 -6.50 -2.10 9.60
C SER A 105 -5.45 -1.20 8.95
N ASP A 106 -4.30 -1.76 8.61
CA ASP A 106 -3.20 -1.05 7.98
C ASP A 106 -2.33 -1.97 7.12
N SER A 107 -1.53 -1.36 6.24
CA SER A 107 -0.46 -2.04 5.50
C SER A 107 0.83 -2.10 6.33
N LEU A 108 1.73 -3.02 6.00
CA LEU A 108 3.01 -3.13 6.71
C LEU A 108 3.93 -1.93 6.39
N VAL A 109 3.88 -1.43 5.16
CA VAL A 109 4.64 -0.28 4.65
C VAL A 109 3.80 0.36 3.54
N ASP A 110 3.38 1.62 3.75
CA ASP A 110 2.47 2.35 2.86
C ASP A 110 2.94 2.38 1.41
N GLU A 111 4.24 2.57 1.18
CA GLU A 111 4.80 2.65 -0.17
C GLU A 111 4.72 1.33 -0.94
N ARG A 112 4.32 0.21 -0.32
CA ARG A 112 4.16 -1.09 -0.99
C ARG A 112 2.74 -1.28 -1.55
N ILE A 113 1.81 -0.41 -1.18
CA ILE A 113 0.42 -0.46 -1.63
C ILE A 113 0.15 0.66 -2.63
N VAL A 114 -0.68 0.35 -3.63
CA VAL A 114 -1.22 1.32 -4.59
C VAL A 114 -2.74 1.27 -4.48
N GLU A 115 -3.33 2.43 -4.24
CA GLU A 115 -4.78 2.62 -4.21
C GLU A 115 -5.27 3.23 -5.52
N ILE A 116 -6.27 2.61 -6.13
CA ILE A 116 -6.78 2.98 -7.46
C ILE A 116 -8.31 3.11 -7.39
N GLU A 117 -8.86 4.18 -7.96
CA GLU A 117 -10.31 4.32 -8.06
C GLU A 117 -10.90 3.22 -8.97
N ASP A 118 -11.82 2.42 -8.43
CA ASP A 118 -12.53 1.33 -9.12
C ASP A 118 -14.01 1.69 -9.31
N ARG A 119 -14.42 1.80 -10.58
CA ARG A 119 -15.80 2.09 -11.00
C ARG A 119 -16.54 0.87 -11.57
N SER A 120 -15.99 -0.32 -11.40
CA SER A 120 -16.60 -1.56 -11.87
C SER A 120 -17.92 -1.86 -11.17
N PHE A 121 -18.77 -2.66 -11.83
CA PHE A 121 -20.07 -3.12 -11.29
C PHE A 121 -21.03 -2.01 -10.81
N GLY A 122 -20.84 -0.77 -11.29
CA GLY A 122 -21.70 0.38 -10.93
C GLY A 122 -21.46 0.91 -9.51
N MET A 123 -20.37 0.51 -8.86
CA MET A 123 -19.96 0.99 -7.55
C MET A 123 -18.77 1.96 -7.69
N VAL A 124 -18.49 2.74 -6.66
CA VAL A 124 -17.23 3.48 -6.53
C VAL A 124 -16.52 2.92 -5.31
N ARG A 125 -15.38 2.27 -5.54
CA ARG A 125 -14.54 1.65 -4.52
C ARG A 125 -13.08 2.06 -4.75
N THR A 126 -12.22 1.74 -3.81
CA THR A 126 -10.78 1.90 -3.96
C THR A 126 -10.15 0.51 -4.06
N GLU A 127 -9.70 0.13 -5.24
CA GLU A 127 -8.90 -1.07 -5.48
C GLU A 127 -7.54 -0.94 -4.81
N VAL A 128 -7.07 -2.04 -4.24
CA VAL A 128 -5.77 -2.15 -3.59
C VAL A 128 -4.90 -3.10 -4.40
N ARG A 129 -3.71 -2.64 -4.79
CA ARG A 129 -2.69 -3.44 -5.48
C ARG A 129 -1.34 -3.40 -4.78
N SER A 130 -0.51 -4.43 -4.98
CA SER A 130 0.91 -4.35 -4.61
C SER A 130 1.67 -3.48 -5.62
N ARG A 131 2.58 -2.63 -5.15
CA ARG A 131 3.32 -1.69 -6.01
C ARG A 131 4.26 -2.42 -6.97
N LEU A 132 5.06 -3.36 -6.48
CA LEU A 132 6.06 -4.05 -7.31
C LEU A 132 5.46 -5.17 -8.17
N GLY A 133 4.43 -5.83 -7.67
CA GLY A 133 3.77 -6.93 -8.37
C GLY A 133 2.69 -6.48 -9.35
N ASP A 134 2.16 -5.25 -9.20
CA ASP A 134 0.86 -4.87 -9.79
C ASP A 134 -0.17 -5.99 -9.57
N THR A 135 -0.12 -6.60 -8.38
CA THR A 135 -0.97 -7.72 -7.99
C THR A 135 -2.29 -7.13 -7.51
N HIS A 136 -3.42 -7.52 -8.10
CA HIS A 136 -4.71 -7.20 -7.50
C HIS A 136 -4.86 -7.92 -6.16
N LEU A 137 -5.00 -7.15 -5.08
CA LEU A 137 -5.13 -7.66 -3.72
C LEU A 137 -6.60 -7.68 -3.28
N GLY A 138 -7.32 -6.59 -3.52
CA GLY A 138 -8.72 -6.44 -3.11
C GLY A 138 -9.14 -4.98 -3.10
N HIS A 139 -9.81 -4.56 -2.02
CA HIS A 139 -10.33 -3.20 -1.87
C HIS A 139 -10.13 -2.65 -0.46
N VAL A 140 -9.96 -1.35 -0.34
CA VAL A 140 -9.94 -0.62 0.94
C VAL A 140 -11.26 0.12 1.14
N PHE A 141 -11.75 0.12 2.38
CA PHE A 141 -12.98 0.77 2.79
C PHE A 141 -12.73 1.67 3.99
N GLU A 142 -13.29 2.87 3.95
CA GLU A 142 -13.22 3.86 5.03
C GLU A 142 -14.50 3.89 5.84
N ASN A 143 -14.39 4.27 7.12
CA ASN A 143 -15.48 4.30 8.10
C ASN A 143 -16.12 2.93 8.37
N ASP A 144 -15.34 1.86 8.33
CA ASP A 144 -15.79 0.53 8.73
C ASP A 144 -15.91 0.43 10.26
N PRO A 145 -17.11 0.19 10.82
CA PRO A 145 -17.31 0.12 12.27
C PRO A 145 -16.69 -1.12 12.94
N GLU A 146 -16.33 -2.16 12.17
CA GLU A 146 -15.62 -3.33 12.68
C GLU A 146 -14.10 -3.09 12.71
N SER A 147 -13.59 -2.11 11.95
CA SER A 147 -12.16 -1.81 11.93
C SER A 147 -11.72 -1.09 13.21
N PRO A 148 -10.56 -1.48 13.80
CA PRO A 148 -9.96 -0.76 14.93
C PRO A 148 -9.74 0.74 14.70
N ASN A 149 -9.44 1.16 13.46
CA ASN A 149 -9.14 2.55 13.11
C ASN A 149 -10.12 3.15 12.08
N GLY A 150 -11.12 2.39 11.64
CA GLY A 150 -12.09 2.79 10.62
C GLY A 150 -11.68 2.44 9.17
N THR A 151 -10.44 2.03 8.93
CA THR A 151 -9.95 1.59 7.62
C THR A 151 -9.96 0.07 7.54
N ARG A 152 -10.52 -0.50 6.46
CA ARG A 152 -10.50 -1.94 6.20
C ARG A 152 -9.89 -2.25 4.85
N TYR A 153 -8.68 -2.78 4.86
CA TYR A 153 -8.11 -3.51 3.74
C TYR A 153 -8.73 -4.90 3.66
N CYS A 154 -9.68 -5.10 2.74
CA CYS A 154 -10.37 -6.36 2.52
C CYS A 154 -9.69 -7.10 1.36
N ILE A 155 -8.86 -8.10 1.69
CA ILE A 155 -7.88 -8.67 0.76
C ILE A 155 -8.22 -10.12 0.41
N ASN A 156 -7.96 -10.54 -0.83
CA ASN A 156 -8.10 -11.94 -1.22
C ASN A 156 -6.95 -12.77 -0.64
N SER A 157 -7.25 -13.89 0.02
CA SER A 157 -6.23 -14.85 0.46
C SER A 157 -5.42 -15.39 -0.72
N ALA A 158 -6.07 -15.63 -1.86
CA ALA A 158 -5.40 -16.06 -3.09
C ALA A 158 -4.41 -15.04 -3.69
N SER A 159 -4.30 -13.84 -3.13
CA SER A 159 -3.26 -12.85 -3.49
C SER A 159 -2.09 -12.81 -2.52
N LEU A 160 -2.18 -13.57 -1.42
CA LEU A 160 -1.24 -13.54 -0.32
C LEU A 160 -0.60 -14.92 -0.11
N ARG A 161 0.58 -14.92 0.51
CA ARG A 161 1.17 -16.09 1.15
C ARG A 161 1.50 -15.73 2.60
N PHE A 162 0.97 -16.50 3.54
CA PHE A 162 1.27 -16.30 4.95
C PHE A 162 2.63 -16.93 5.32
N ILE A 163 3.43 -16.20 6.10
CA ILE A 163 4.70 -16.64 6.68
C ILE A 163 4.56 -16.60 8.21
N PRO A 164 4.46 -17.76 8.87
CA PRO A 164 4.44 -17.83 10.33
C PRO A 164 5.67 -17.18 10.94
N GLN A 165 5.51 -16.53 12.11
CA GLN A 165 6.60 -15.83 12.79
C GLN A 165 7.84 -16.71 13.01
N ASP A 166 7.66 -17.98 13.36
CA ASP A 166 8.75 -18.94 13.59
C ASP A 166 9.49 -19.37 12.31
N LYS A 167 8.97 -19.01 11.14
CA LYS A 167 9.56 -19.26 9.81
C LYS A 167 10.14 -18.03 9.14
N MET A 168 9.88 -16.83 9.67
CA MET A 168 10.32 -15.59 9.03
C MET A 168 11.83 -15.50 8.84
N GLU A 169 12.64 -15.86 9.84
CA GLU A 169 14.12 -15.85 9.72
C GLU A 169 14.60 -16.82 8.62
N GLU A 170 14.10 -18.06 8.63
CA GLU A 170 14.45 -19.12 7.68
C GLU A 170 14.09 -18.72 6.24
N GLU A 171 12.98 -18.00 6.06
CA GLU A 171 12.50 -17.56 4.75
C GLU A 171 13.03 -16.20 4.31
N GLY A 172 13.94 -15.58 5.07
CA GLY A 172 14.61 -14.32 4.69
C GLY A 172 13.85 -13.04 5.06
N TYR A 173 12.91 -13.11 5.99
CA TYR A 173 12.15 -11.99 6.56
C TYR A 173 12.57 -11.66 8.00
N GLY A 174 13.76 -12.08 8.43
CA GLY A 174 14.27 -11.91 9.79
C GLY A 174 14.25 -10.47 10.31
N GLU A 175 14.50 -9.49 9.44
CA GLU A 175 14.46 -8.06 9.80
C GLU A 175 13.09 -7.60 10.34
N LEU A 176 12.01 -8.28 9.94
CA LEU A 176 10.64 -7.98 10.36
C LEU A 176 10.25 -8.67 11.68
N LEU A 177 11.10 -9.53 12.26
CA LEU A 177 10.80 -10.17 13.54
C LEU A 177 10.65 -9.16 14.69
N SER A 178 11.36 -8.03 14.60
CA SER A 178 11.28 -6.93 15.57
C SER A 178 9.88 -6.32 15.72
N LEU A 179 8.97 -6.56 14.76
CA LEU A 179 7.57 -6.15 14.86
C LEU A 179 6.82 -6.91 15.98
N PHE A 180 7.27 -8.11 16.33
CA PHE A 180 6.58 -9.04 17.23
C PHE A 180 7.23 -9.18 18.61
N GLU A 181 8.20 -8.31 18.94
CA GLU A 181 8.93 -8.31 20.22
C GLU A 181 8.31 -7.39 21.28
#